data_AF-A0A7J4MIT0-F1
#
_entry.id   AF-A0A7J4MIT0-F1
#
_cell.length_a   1.000
_cell.length_b   1.000
_cell.length_c   1.000
_cell.angle_alpha   90.00
_cell.angle_beta   90.00
_cell.angle_gamma   90.00
#
_symmetry.space_group_name_H-M   'P 1'
#
loop_
_entity.id
_entity.type
_entity.pdbx_description
1 polymer ?
#
loop_
_entity_poly.entity_id
_entity_poly.type
_entity_poly.pdbx_seq_one_letter_code
_entity_poly.pdbx_strand_id
1 'polypeptide(L)'
;MGERLYVGIDLGTYQSTIASSAGSLETIETVVGRPKDPVARNFLGRDVLFGNDALKNKLACNLYRPMAAGVAQDDEANLAAAKAFVTHLIETVGPEDYDEVFGVICSPSHVSFTDKSNLVATLRGQVNAIMVVTEPFATAYGIGEISGSICVDIGAGTTDIARLYGIFPTEEDQLTIQEAGDWIDLQLMELVQKKYTGAQVTKDMVRKWKE
;
A
#
# COMPACT_ATOMS: atom_id res chain seq x y z
N MET A 1 2.98 8.87 -32.79
CA MET A 1 3.61 8.23 -31.62
C MET A 1 2.58 8.40 -30.53
N GLY A 2 2.05 7.32 -29.98
CA GLY A 2 0.94 7.42 -29.03
C GLY A 2 1.35 8.14 -27.75
N GLU A 3 0.41 8.84 -27.11
CA GLU A 3 0.69 9.49 -25.82
C GLU A 3 0.82 8.44 -24.72
N ARG A 4 1.85 8.60 -23.88
CA ARG A 4 2.23 7.63 -22.85
C ARG A 4 2.08 8.23 -21.47
N LEU A 5 1.44 7.49 -20.57
CA LEU A 5 1.40 7.78 -19.15
C LEU A 5 2.39 6.89 -18.42
N TYR A 6 3.27 7.48 -17.63
CA TYR A 6 4.11 6.76 -16.68
C TYR A 6 3.54 6.93 -15.28
N VAL A 7 3.37 5.84 -14.54
CA VAL A 7 2.85 5.86 -13.17
C VAL A 7 3.84 5.21 -12.21
N GLY A 8 4.05 5.83 -11.06
CA GLY A 8 4.72 5.24 -9.91
C GLY A 8 3.70 4.97 -8.83
N ILE A 9 3.62 3.75 -8.33
CA ILE A 9 2.68 3.34 -7.29
C ILE A 9 3.50 2.81 -6.11
N ASP A 10 3.26 3.38 -4.94
CA ASP A 10 3.79 2.92 -3.67
C ASP A 10 2.64 2.29 -2.86
N LEU A 11 2.69 0.97 -2.66
CA LEU A 11 1.63 0.19 -2.01
C LEU A 11 1.96 -0.10 -0.55
N GLY A 12 1.89 0.93 0.29
CA GLY A 12 2.11 0.80 1.72
C GLY A 12 0.96 0.14 2.48
N THR A 13 1.28 -0.41 3.65
CA THR A 13 0.33 -1.12 4.53
C THR A 13 -0.74 -0.21 5.16
N TYR A 14 -0.38 1.06 5.39
CA TYR A 14 -1.27 2.07 5.96
C TYR A 14 -1.76 3.07 4.91
N GLN A 15 -0.86 3.60 4.08
CA GLN A 15 -1.18 4.51 3.00
C GLN A 15 -0.53 4.02 1.71
N SER A 16 -1.18 4.29 0.59
CA SER A 16 -0.62 4.07 -0.74
C SER A 16 -0.66 5.36 -1.52
N THR A 17 0.38 5.57 -2.34
CA THR A 17 0.56 6.78 -3.13
C THR A 17 0.69 6.41 -4.60
N ILE A 18 0.06 7.18 -5.48
CA ILE A 18 0.27 7.09 -6.92
C ILE A 18 0.71 8.46 -7.45
N ALA A 19 1.73 8.46 -8.29
CA ALA A 19 2.21 9.62 -9.02
C ALA A 19 2.19 9.32 -10.53
N SER A 20 1.94 10.33 -11.36
CA SER A 20 2.00 10.19 -12.82
C SER A 20 2.91 11.21 -13.50
N SER A 21 3.38 10.89 -14.71
CA SER A 21 4.10 11.82 -15.58
C SER A 21 3.26 13.02 -16.03
N ALA A 22 1.93 12.97 -15.84
CA ALA A 22 1.03 14.08 -16.08
C ALA A 22 0.99 15.10 -14.91
N GLY A 23 1.69 14.80 -13.81
CA GLY A 23 1.79 15.68 -12.64
C GLY A 23 0.74 15.42 -11.55
N SER A 24 -0.07 14.36 -11.68
CA SER A 24 -0.96 13.93 -10.60
C SER A 24 -0.16 13.25 -9.48
N LEU A 25 -0.57 13.48 -8.24
CA LEU A 25 -0.06 12.83 -7.04
C LEU A 25 -1.21 12.65 -6.06
N GLU A 26 -1.56 11.40 -5.76
CA GLU A 26 -2.66 11.06 -4.89
C GLU A 26 -2.21 10.08 -3.81
N THR A 27 -2.59 10.33 -2.55
CA THR A 27 -2.30 9.45 -1.42
C THR A 27 -3.60 9.08 -0.72
N ILE A 28 -3.84 7.78 -0.56
CA ILE A 28 -5.07 7.22 0.00
C ILE A 28 -4.71 6.23 1.10
N GLU A 29 -5.46 6.21 2.21
CA GLU A 29 -5.31 5.14 3.21
C GLU A 29 -5.65 3.78 2.59
N THR A 30 -4.80 2.79 2.81
CA THR A 30 -4.88 1.43 2.24
C THR A 30 -5.97 0.60 2.93
N VAL A 31 -7.22 1.02 2.72
CA VAL A 31 -8.41 0.38 3.27
C VAL A 31 -9.52 0.36 2.24
N VAL A 32 -10.20 -0.77 2.18
CA VAL A 32 -11.32 -1.03 1.28
C VAL A 32 -12.53 -1.39 2.12
N GLY A 33 -13.66 -0.71 1.89
CA GLY A 33 -14.94 -1.02 2.48
C GLY A 33 -15.85 -1.71 1.48
N ARG A 34 -16.37 -2.89 1.83
CA ARG A 34 -17.49 -3.51 1.09
C ARG A 34 -18.77 -3.44 1.91
N PRO A 35 -19.91 -3.01 1.35
CA PRO A 35 -21.18 -3.01 2.07
C PRO A 35 -21.49 -4.37 2.68
N LYS A 36 -21.97 -4.39 3.93
CA LYS A 36 -22.26 -5.64 4.67
C LYS A 36 -23.38 -6.46 4.05
N ASP A 37 -24.35 -5.79 3.44
CA ASP A 37 -25.57 -6.37 2.88
C ASP A 37 -26.19 -5.45 1.80
N PRO A 38 -27.24 -5.90 1.08
CA PRO A 38 -27.92 -5.08 0.08
C PRO A 38 -28.55 -3.78 0.61
N VAL A 39 -28.90 -3.71 1.90
CA VAL A 39 -29.45 -2.49 2.51
C VAL A 39 -28.35 -1.44 2.64
N ALA A 40 -27.20 -1.83 3.17
CA ALA A 40 -26.00 -1.00 3.22
C ALA A 40 -25.57 -0.57 1.80
N ARG A 41 -25.59 -1.49 0.83
CA ARG A 41 -25.26 -1.20 -0.58
C ARG A 41 -26.18 -0.13 -1.17
N ASN A 42 -27.50 -0.28 -0.99
CA ASN A 42 -28.48 0.69 -1.48
C ASN A 42 -28.37 2.04 -0.76
N PHE A 43 -28.09 2.04 0.54
CA PHE A 43 -27.87 3.27 1.31
C PHE A 43 -26.59 4.02 0.86
N LEU A 44 -25.50 3.29 0.59
CA LEU A 44 -24.22 3.85 0.19
C LEU A 44 -24.15 4.21 -1.30
N GLY A 45 -25.02 3.61 -2.13
CA GLY A 45 -25.11 3.85 -3.58
C GLY A 45 -23.94 3.28 -4.41
N ARG A 46 -23.11 2.43 -3.81
CA ARG A 46 -21.88 1.90 -4.43
C ARG A 46 -21.46 0.58 -3.80
N ASP A 47 -20.64 -0.15 -4.54
CA ASP A 47 -20.24 -1.53 -4.20
C ASP A 47 -18.93 -1.61 -3.42
N VAL A 48 -18.09 -0.59 -3.56
CA VAL A 48 -16.78 -0.51 -2.93
C VAL A 48 -16.51 0.94 -2.53
N LEU A 49 -15.88 1.09 -1.36
CA LEU A 49 -15.43 2.36 -0.80
C LEU A 49 -13.93 2.26 -0.53
N PHE A 50 -13.22 3.38 -0.62
CA PHE A 50 -11.77 3.43 -0.49
C PHE A 50 -11.34 4.48 0.54
N GLY A 51 -10.23 4.21 1.25
CA GLY A 51 -9.61 5.17 2.15
C GLY A 51 -10.54 5.73 3.23
N ASN A 52 -10.44 7.04 3.46
CA ASN A 52 -11.22 7.76 4.47
C ASN A 52 -12.75 7.57 4.30
N ASP A 53 -13.19 7.37 3.06
CA ASP A 53 -14.61 7.18 2.79
C ASP A 53 -15.12 5.80 3.25
N ALA A 54 -14.31 4.76 3.14
CA ALA A 54 -14.58 3.47 3.79
C ALA A 54 -14.63 3.61 5.32
N LEU A 55 -13.72 4.39 5.91
CA LEU A 55 -13.65 4.60 7.36
C LEU A 55 -14.84 5.38 7.92
N LYS A 56 -15.29 6.44 7.22
CA LYS A 56 -16.50 7.19 7.58
C LYS A 56 -17.73 6.30 7.63
N ASN A 57 -17.78 5.29 6.75
CA ASN A 57 -18.89 4.35 6.60
C ASN A 57 -18.62 2.97 7.24
N LYS A 58 -17.64 2.87 8.15
CA LYS A 58 -17.19 1.59 8.74
C LYS A 58 -18.28 0.75 9.41
N LEU A 59 -19.36 1.37 9.89
CA LEU A 59 -20.47 0.63 10.50
C LEU A 59 -21.28 -0.15 9.45
N ALA A 60 -21.39 0.38 8.24
CA ALA A 60 -22.11 -0.22 7.13
C ALA A 60 -21.23 -1.12 6.24
N CYS A 61 -19.91 -1.13 6.47
CA CYS A 61 -18.93 -1.84 5.65
C CYS A 61 -18.19 -2.95 6.42
N ASN A 62 -17.83 -4.02 5.73
CA ASN A 62 -16.72 -4.88 6.09
C ASN A 62 -15.44 -4.20 5.58
N LEU A 63 -14.49 -3.94 6.49
CA LEU A 63 -13.23 -3.28 6.16
C LEU A 63 -12.14 -4.31 5.89
N TYR A 64 -11.42 -4.11 4.81
CA TYR A 64 -10.27 -4.90 4.39
C TYR A 64 -9.05 -3.99 4.33
N ARG A 65 -7.92 -4.45 4.87
CA ARG A 65 -6.61 -3.78 4.75
C ARG A 65 -5.70 -4.71 3.96
N PRO A 66 -5.80 -4.72 2.62
CA PRO A 66 -5.24 -5.80 1.80
C PRO A 66 -3.72 -5.89 1.85
N MET A 67 -3.04 -4.81 2.23
CA MET A 67 -1.58 -4.75 2.34
C MET A 67 -1.09 -4.89 3.80
N ALA A 68 -1.97 -5.17 4.77
CA ALA A 68 -1.56 -5.32 6.16
C ALA A 68 -0.78 -6.62 6.42
N ALA A 69 0.16 -6.57 7.36
CA ALA A 69 0.92 -7.75 7.77
C ALA A 69 0.00 -8.85 8.33
N GLY A 70 0.25 -10.10 7.94
CA GLY A 70 -0.52 -11.27 8.41
C GLY A 70 -1.85 -11.51 7.70
N VAL A 71 -2.18 -10.75 6.65
CA VAL A 71 -3.35 -11.04 5.79
C VAL A 71 -3.11 -12.33 5.01
N ALA A 72 -4.08 -13.25 5.09
CA ALA A 72 -4.08 -14.51 4.38
C ALA A 72 -4.13 -14.26 2.87
N GLN A 73 -3.09 -14.69 2.16
CA GLN A 73 -2.90 -14.43 0.72
C GLN A 73 -3.80 -15.29 -0.18
N ASP A 74 -4.47 -16.29 0.39
CA ASP A 74 -5.46 -17.17 -0.25
C ASP A 74 -6.91 -16.74 0.00
N ASP A 75 -7.14 -15.67 0.77
CA ASP A 75 -8.48 -15.12 0.96
C ASP A 75 -8.94 -14.34 -0.28
N GLU A 76 -9.89 -14.92 -1.01
CA GLU A 76 -10.50 -14.35 -2.20
C GLU A 76 -11.08 -12.94 -1.95
N ALA A 77 -11.61 -12.66 -0.75
CA ALA A 77 -12.16 -11.35 -0.42
C ALA A 77 -11.07 -10.29 -0.29
N ASN A 78 -9.93 -10.63 0.32
CA ASN A 78 -8.78 -9.74 0.44
C ASN A 78 -8.11 -9.49 -0.92
N LEU A 79 -7.95 -10.52 -1.76
CA LEU A 79 -7.46 -10.37 -3.13
C LEU A 79 -8.37 -9.47 -3.97
N ALA A 80 -9.69 -9.65 -3.85
CA ALA A 80 -10.66 -8.81 -4.53
C ALA A 80 -10.67 -7.36 -3.99
N ALA A 81 -10.34 -7.15 -2.72
CA ALA A 81 -10.14 -5.82 -2.15
C ALA A 81 -8.85 -5.18 -2.67
N ALA A 82 -7.72 -5.90 -2.67
CA ALA A 82 -6.45 -5.46 -3.24
C ALA A 82 -6.62 -5.02 -4.70
N LYS A 83 -7.26 -5.86 -5.52
CA LYS A 83 -7.57 -5.55 -6.92
C LYS A 83 -8.40 -4.29 -7.09
N ALA A 84 -9.47 -4.15 -6.31
CA ALA A 84 -10.33 -2.97 -6.38
C ALA A 84 -9.54 -1.70 -5.98
N PHE A 85 -8.67 -1.80 -4.98
CA PHE A 85 -7.87 -0.68 -4.49
C PHE A 85 -6.84 -0.20 -5.52
N VAL A 86 -6.06 -1.11 -6.11
CA VAL A 86 -5.06 -0.71 -7.12
C VAL A 86 -5.73 -0.20 -8.40
N THR A 87 -6.84 -0.81 -8.83
CA THR A 87 -7.67 -0.27 -9.92
C THR A 87 -8.07 1.18 -9.63
N HIS A 88 -8.61 1.43 -8.44
CA HIS A 88 -9.06 2.76 -8.05
C HIS A 88 -7.92 3.78 -8.07
N LEU A 89 -6.73 3.42 -7.56
CA LEU A 89 -5.55 4.29 -7.63
C LEU A 89 -5.20 4.66 -9.07
N ILE A 90 -5.16 3.68 -9.97
CA ILE A 90 -4.83 3.93 -11.38
C ILE A 90 -5.89 4.82 -12.03
N GLU A 91 -7.18 4.60 -11.76
CA GLU A 91 -8.26 5.46 -12.27
C GLU A 91 -8.13 6.92 -11.80
N THR A 92 -7.56 7.19 -10.61
CA THR A 92 -7.37 8.57 -10.13
C THR A 92 -6.42 9.41 -10.98
N VAL A 93 -5.60 8.79 -11.83
CA VAL A 93 -4.62 9.49 -12.66
C VAL A 93 -5.02 9.61 -14.14
N GLY A 94 -6.28 9.29 -14.48
CA GLY A 94 -6.84 9.47 -15.83
C GLY A 94 -6.14 8.66 -16.93
N PRO A 95 -5.93 7.33 -16.76
CA PRO A 95 -5.23 6.49 -17.73
C PRO A 95 -5.91 6.44 -19.10
N GLU A 96 -7.22 6.66 -19.18
CA GLU A 96 -8.03 6.63 -20.39
C GLU A 96 -7.70 7.74 -21.40
N ASP A 97 -7.04 8.81 -20.96
CA ASP A 97 -6.61 9.91 -21.82
C ASP A 97 -5.33 9.56 -22.62
N TYR A 98 -4.76 8.35 -22.42
CA TYR A 98 -3.48 7.93 -22.98
C TYR A 98 -3.59 6.63 -23.78
N ASP A 99 -2.73 6.48 -24.80
CA ASP A 99 -2.67 5.27 -25.63
C ASP A 99 -1.96 4.11 -24.92
N GLU A 100 -0.95 4.43 -24.09
CA GLU A 100 -0.19 3.44 -23.33
C GLU A 100 0.07 3.91 -21.90
N VAL A 101 -0.12 3.02 -20.92
CA VAL A 101 0.18 3.24 -19.51
C VAL A 101 1.28 2.29 -19.04
N PHE A 102 2.36 2.84 -18.49
CA PHE A 102 3.51 2.10 -17.98
C PHE A 102 3.69 2.36 -16.49
N GLY A 103 3.72 1.32 -15.68
CA GLY A 103 3.78 1.44 -14.21
C GLY A 103 5.05 0.90 -13.59
N VAL A 104 5.51 1.53 -12.52
CA VAL A 104 6.42 0.95 -11.53
C VAL A 104 5.66 0.82 -10.22
N ILE A 105 5.62 -0.38 -9.63
CA ILE A 105 4.98 -0.63 -8.34
C ILE A 105 6.05 -0.98 -7.32
N CYS A 106 6.11 -0.20 -6.24
CA CYS A 106 6.81 -0.56 -5.02
C CYS A 106 5.86 -1.42 -4.19
N SER A 107 6.30 -2.63 -3.89
CA SER A 107 5.58 -3.56 -3.01
C SER A 107 6.53 -4.00 -1.91
N PRO A 108 6.02 -4.22 -0.69
CA PRO A 108 6.85 -4.68 0.41
C PRO A 108 7.59 -5.97 0.05
N SER A 109 8.83 -6.11 0.54
CA SER A 109 9.77 -7.16 0.10
C SER A 109 9.28 -8.59 0.38
N HIS A 110 8.36 -8.75 1.32
CA HIS A 110 7.78 -10.00 1.82
C HIS A 110 6.52 -10.44 1.07
N VAL A 111 6.03 -9.67 0.10
CA VAL A 111 4.93 -10.07 -0.79
C VAL A 111 5.47 -11.14 -1.74
N SER A 112 4.89 -12.34 -1.70
CA SER A 112 5.42 -13.52 -2.39
C SER A 112 5.43 -13.34 -3.92
N PHE A 113 6.26 -14.10 -4.64
CA PHE A 113 6.33 -14.05 -6.10
C PHE A 113 4.97 -14.33 -6.78
N THR A 114 4.13 -15.16 -6.15
CA THR A 114 2.73 -15.42 -6.54
C THR A 114 1.87 -14.17 -6.43
N ASP A 115 2.09 -13.34 -5.43
CA ASP A 115 1.34 -12.10 -5.20
C ASP A 115 1.77 -11.01 -6.19
N LYS A 116 3.07 -10.90 -6.49
CA LYS A 116 3.56 -10.02 -7.56
C LYS A 116 2.95 -10.39 -8.91
N SER A 117 2.89 -11.69 -9.21
CA SER A 117 2.29 -12.20 -10.44
C SER A 117 0.77 -11.98 -10.50
N ASN A 118 0.05 -12.16 -9.39
CA ASN A 118 -1.39 -11.91 -9.28
C ASN A 118 -1.72 -10.42 -9.35
N LEU A 119 -0.90 -9.56 -8.76
CA LEU A 119 -1.03 -8.10 -8.81
C LEU A 119 -0.77 -7.61 -10.24
N VAL A 120 0.27 -8.10 -10.90
CA VAL A 120 0.53 -7.83 -12.33
C VAL A 120 -0.63 -8.34 -13.20
N ALA A 121 -1.09 -9.57 -12.98
CA ALA A 121 -2.20 -10.16 -13.73
C ALA A 121 -3.51 -9.39 -13.55
N THR A 122 -3.72 -8.82 -12.37
CA THR A 122 -4.88 -7.99 -12.02
C THR A 122 -4.93 -6.70 -12.82
N LEU A 123 -3.76 -6.15 -13.15
CA LEU A 123 -3.61 -4.88 -13.87
C LEU A 123 -3.53 -5.07 -15.38
N ARG A 124 -3.50 -6.32 -15.87
CA ARG A 124 -3.57 -6.62 -17.30
C ARG A 124 -4.87 -6.07 -17.88
N GLY A 125 -4.74 -5.22 -18.89
CA GLY A 125 -5.85 -4.53 -19.55
C GLY A 125 -6.10 -3.11 -19.04
N GLN A 126 -5.48 -2.70 -17.92
CA GLN A 126 -5.46 -1.32 -17.44
C GLN A 126 -4.09 -0.66 -17.67
N VAL A 127 -3.01 -1.44 -17.62
CA VAL A 127 -1.67 -0.99 -17.96
C VAL A 127 -1.04 -1.85 -19.04
N ASN A 128 -0.21 -1.23 -19.86
CA ASN A 128 0.51 -1.86 -20.97
C ASN A 128 1.72 -2.66 -20.46
N ALA A 129 2.44 -2.13 -19.47
CA ALA A 129 3.45 -2.88 -18.76
C ALA A 129 3.61 -2.40 -17.32
N ILE A 130 4.06 -3.29 -16.45
CA ILE A 130 4.40 -2.98 -15.06
C ILE A 130 5.74 -3.60 -14.69
N MET A 131 6.50 -2.88 -13.87
CA MET A 131 7.68 -3.38 -13.19
C MET A 131 7.46 -3.31 -11.68
N VAL A 132 7.69 -4.42 -10.98
CA VAL A 132 7.63 -4.46 -9.52
C VAL A 132 9.04 -4.31 -8.97
N VAL A 133 9.23 -3.36 -8.06
CA VAL A 133 10.48 -3.10 -7.36
C VAL A 133 10.25 -3.10 -5.85
N THR A 134 11.32 -3.11 -5.07
CA THR A 134 11.22 -2.88 -3.62
C THR A 134 11.32 -1.40 -3.31
N GLU A 135 10.61 -0.97 -2.27
CA GLU A 135 10.63 0.41 -1.76
C GLU A 135 12.05 0.93 -1.50
N PRO A 136 12.95 0.22 -0.79
CA PRO A 136 14.30 0.72 -0.56
C PRO A 136 15.11 0.89 -1.86
N PHE A 137 14.87 0.08 -2.89
CA PHE A 137 15.50 0.27 -4.21
C PHE A 137 14.94 1.51 -4.91
N ALA A 138 13.60 1.66 -4.95
CA ALA A 138 12.95 2.79 -5.60
C ALA A 138 13.37 4.13 -4.97
N THR A 139 13.39 4.19 -3.64
CA THR A 139 13.83 5.36 -2.87
C THR A 139 15.25 5.75 -3.22
N ALA A 140 16.19 4.81 -3.13
CA ALA A 140 17.59 5.08 -3.44
C ALA A 140 17.84 5.42 -4.91
N TYR A 141 17.14 4.77 -5.83
CA TYR A 141 17.18 5.09 -7.25
C TYR A 141 16.70 6.53 -7.50
N GLY A 142 15.60 6.94 -6.85
CA GLY A 142 15.05 8.29 -6.94
C GLY A 142 15.99 9.39 -6.47
N ILE A 143 16.87 9.11 -5.50
CA ILE A 143 17.87 10.06 -4.98
C ILE A 143 19.29 9.85 -5.56
N GLY A 144 19.48 8.87 -6.43
CA GLY A 144 20.77 8.56 -7.07
C GLY A 144 21.79 7.80 -6.19
N GLU A 145 21.38 7.30 -5.03
CA GLU A 145 22.25 6.62 -4.06
C GLU A 145 22.31 5.10 -4.29
N ILE A 146 22.68 4.67 -5.49
CA ILE A 146 22.64 3.25 -5.91
C ILE A 146 23.98 2.51 -5.84
N SER A 147 25.09 3.21 -5.56
CA SER A 147 26.47 2.73 -5.79
C SER A 147 27.31 2.54 -4.53
N GLY A 148 26.73 1.98 -3.46
CA GLY A 148 27.41 1.72 -2.20
C GLY A 148 26.67 2.27 -0.98
N SER A 149 25.36 2.02 -0.91
CA SER A 149 24.49 2.50 0.16
C SER A 149 23.75 1.36 0.83
N ILE A 150 23.21 1.63 2.02
CA ILE A 150 22.18 0.81 2.64
C ILE A 150 20.97 1.72 2.80
N CYS A 151 19.86 1.35 2.19
CA CYS A 151 18.59 2.00 2.41
C CYS A 151 17.86 1.26 3.55
N VAL A 152 17.38 2.01 4.54
CA VAL A 152 16.57 1.52 5.65
C VAL A 152 15.24 2.25 5.58
N ASP A 153 14.23 1.58 5.04
CA ASP A 153 12.88 2.11 4.88
C ASP A 153 12.02 1.69 6.07
N ILE A 154 11.65 2.63 6.94
CA ILE A 154 10.85 2.36 8.13
C ILE A 154 9.41 2.80 7.85
N GLY A 155 8.59 1.87 7.39
CA GLY A 155 7.19 2.10 7.07
C GLY A 155 6.26 1.95 8.29
N ALA A 156 4.97 1.78 7.99
CA ALA A 156 3.98 1.47 9.02
C ALA A 156 4.06 -0.01 9.43
N GLY A 157 3.93 -0.94 8.48
CA GLY A 157 3.87 -2.38 8.78
C GLY A 157 5.24 -3.03 8.99
N THR A 158 6.24 -2.59 8.23
CA THR A 158 7.56 -3.23 8.18
C THR A 158 8.67 -2.20 8.07
N THR A 159 9.87 -2.65 8.45
CA THR A 159 11.11 -1.97 8.11
C THR A 159 11.81 -2.82 7.06
N ASP A 160 12.00 -2.26 5.86
CA ASP A 160 12.58 -2.91 4.69
C ASP A 160 13.96 -2.32 4.42
N ILE A 161 14.97 -3.19 4.41
CA ILE A 161 16.38 -2.81 4.33
C ILE A 161 16.96 -3.42 3.05
N ALA A 162 17.67 -2.62 2.26
CA ALA A 162 18.40 -3.13 1.09
C ALA A 162 19.81 -2.55 1.02
N ARG A 163 20.78 -3.42 0.71
CA ARG A 163 22.14 -3.00 0.34
C ARG A 163 22.20 -2.78 -1.18
N LEU A 164 22.69 -1.62 -1.59
CA LEU A 164 22.74 -1.20 -2.99
C LEU A 164 24.18 -0.93 -3.42
N TYR A 165 24.60 -1.60 -4.48
CA TYR A 165 25.98 -1.56 -4.98
C TYR A 165 26.07 -1.60 -6.51
N GLY A 166 25.11 -0.95 -7.17
CA GLY A 166 25.08 -0.74 -8.61
C GLY A 166 24.36 -1.82 -9.41
N ILE A 167 23.67 -2.74 -8.73
CA ILE A 167 22.82 -3.76 -9.37
C ILE A 167 21.42 -3.73 -8.76
N PHE A 168 20.47 -4.40 -9.43
CA PHE A 168 19.16 -4.65 -8.86
C PHE A 168 19.30 -5.60 -7.65
N PRO A 169 18.73 -5.30 -6.48
CA PRO A 169 18.88 -6.11 -5.27
C PRO A 169 18.35 -7.53 -5.47
N THR A 170 19.15 -8.50 -5.06
CA THR A 170 18.69 -9.89 -4.95
C THR A 170 17.95 -10.11 -3.62
N GLU A 171 17.37 -11.29 -3.40
CA GLU A 171 16.76 -11.62 -2.11
C GLU A 171 17.79 -11.58 -0.96
N GLU A 172 19.06 -11.93 -1.22
CA GLU A 172 20.13 -11.91 -0.20
C GLU A 172 20.59 -10.49 0.16
N ASP A 173 20.30 -9.50 -0.69
CA ASP A 173 20.65 -8.10 -0.44
C ASP A 173 19.62 -7.37 0.41
N GLN A 174 18.53 -8.05 0.77
CA GLN A 174 17.33 -7.46 1.34
C GLN A 174 16.94 -8.13 2.65
N LEU A 175 16.41 -7.34 3.58
CA LEU A 175 15.91 -7.79 4.87
C LEU A 175 14.65 -7.03 5.23
N THR A 176 13.59 -7.75 5.54
CA THR A 176 12.38 -7.19 6.14
C THR A 176 12.30 -7.59 7.61
N ILE A 177 12.05 -6.63 8.49
CA ILE A 177 11.67 -6.88 9.89
C ILE A 177 10.28 -6.33 10.17
N GLN A 178 9.59 -6.90 11.16
CA GLN A 178 8.19 -6.55 11.49
C GLN A 178 8.11 -5.38 12.48
N GLU A 179 9.24 -4.97 13.04
CA GLU A 179 9.39 -3.83 13.93
C GLU A 179 9.44 -2.53 13.12
N ALA A 180 8.30 -1.86 13.05
CA ALA A 180 8.11 -0.61 12.30
C ALA A 180 7.11 0.32 13.03
N GLY A 181 6.47 1.25 12.32
CA GLY A 181 5.55 2.22 12.90
C GLY A 181 4.38 1.61 13.69
N ASP A 182 3.77 0.53 13.19
CA ASP A 182 2.66 -0.18 13.81
C ASP A 182 3.07 -0.88 15.11
N TRP A 183 4.29 -1.43 15.12
CA TRP A 183 4.88 -2.04 16.31
C TRP A 183 5.13 -0.97 17.39
N ILE A 184 5.68 0.18 17.00
CA ILE A 184 5.90 1.33 17.90
C ILE A 184 4.56 1.80 18.50
N ASP A 185 3.50 1.89 17.69
CA ASP A 185 2.16 2.26 18.16
C ASP A 185 1.69 1.30 19.27
N LEU A 186 1.87 -0.01 19.08
CA LEU A 186 1.47 -1.02 20.07
C LEU A 186 2.30 -0.95 21.35
N GLN A 187 3.62 -0.77 21.23
CA GLN A 187 4.51 -0.62 22.39
C GLN A 187 4.15 0.63 23.21
N LEU A 188 3.91 1.75 22.54
CA LEU A 188 3.51 2.98 23.22
C LEU A 188 2.15 2.84 23.89
N MET A 189 1.19 2.16 23.23
CA MET A 189 -0.13 1.86 23.80
C MET A 189 -0.01 1.05 25.10
N GLU A 190 0.79 -0.02 25.08
CA GLU A 190 1.02 -0.88 26.25
C GLU A 190 1.64 -0.10 27.41
N LEU A 191 2.66 0.71 27.14
CA LEU A 191 3.33 1.54 28.15
C LEU A 191 2.39 2.57 28.79
N VAL A 192 1.52 3.19 27.98
CA VAL A 192 0.51 4.14 28.48
C VAL A 192 -0.52 3.42 29.36
N GLN A 193 -1.05 2.29 28.92
CA GLN A 193 -2.03 1.50 29.69
C GLN A 193 -1.44 1.00 31.01
N LYS A 194 -0.16 0.62 31.02
CA LYS A 194 0.55 0.18 32.23
C LYS A 194 0.79 1.32 33.23
N LYS A 195 1.09 2.52 32.73
CA LYS A 195 1.37 3.70 33.57
C LYS A 195 0.10 4.34 34.13
N TYR A 196 -0.99 4.33 33.35
CA TYR A 196 -2.24 5.01 33.69
C TYR A 196 -3.39 4.01 33.80
N THR A 197 -3.66 3.53 35.01
CA THR A 197 -4.76 2.61 35.30
C THR A 197 -6.09 3.15 34.79
N GLY A 198 -6.80 2.36 33.99
CA GLY A 198 -8.10 2.74 33.42
C GLY A 198 -8.02 3.56 32.13
N ALA A 199 -6.84 3.81 31.58
CA ALA A 199 -6.70 4.48 30.29
C ALA A 199 -7.36 3.67 29.16
N GLN A 200 -8.35 4.27 28.51
CA GLN A 200 -8.97 3.74 27.30
C GLN A 200 -8.29 4.37 26.09
N VAL A 201 -7.39 3.62 25.47
CA VAL A 201 -6.55 4.07 24.36
C VAL A 201 -6.74 3.15 23.18
N THR A 202 -6.86 3.74 21.98
CA THR A 202 -6.88 3.00 20.72
C THR A 202 -5.56 3.19 19.98
N LYS A 203 -5.23 2.25 19.09
CA LYS A 203 -4.03 2.36 18.24
C LYS A 203 -4.01 3.66 17.44
N ASP A 204 -5.15 4.10 16.89
CA ASP A 204 -5.25 5.35 16.13
C ASP A 204 -4.96 6.60 16.99
N MET A 205 -5.35 6.60 18.27
CA MET A 205 -5.00 7.68 19.19
C MET A 205 -3.50 7.71 19.44
N VAL A 206 -2.90 6.55 19.68
CA VAL A 206 -1.47 6.42 19.97
C VAL A 206 -0.63 6.79 18.75
N ARG A 207 -1.06 6.41 17.55
CA ARG A 207 -0.42 6.82 16.29
C ARG A 207 -0.33 8.34 16.17
N LYS A 208 -1.42 9.04 16.47
CA LYS A 208 -1.45 10.52 16.50
C LYS A 208 -0.58 11.16 17.58
N TRP A 209 -0.14 10.40 18.58
CA TRP A 209 0.80 10.89 19.59
C TRP A 209 2.26 10.61 19.21
N LYS A 210 2.49 9.55 18.44
CA LYS A 210 3.81 9.19 17.90
C LYS A 210 4.23 10.16 16.79
N GLU A 211 3.31 10.49 15.89
CA GLU A 211 3.47 11.48 14.79
C GLU A 211 3.48 12.92 15.30
#